data_AF-B8NFF8-F1
#
_entry.id   AF-B8NFF8-F1
#
_cell.length_a   1.000
_cell.length_b   1.000
_cell.length_c   1.000
_cell.angle_alpha   90.00
_cell.angle_beta   90.00
_cell.angle_gamma   90.00
#
_symmetry.space_group_name_H-M   'P 1'
#
loop_
_entity.id
_entity.type
_entity.pdbx_description
1 polymer ?
#
loop_
_entity_poly.entity_id
_entity_poly.type
_entity_poly.pdbx_seq_one_letter_code
_entity_poly.pdbx_strand_id
1 'polypeptide(L)'
;MTTSNEQPSSLPYHGSCHCGFIRYIAIIPMPPAVALGADATKGPHLRFYKCNCTTCQKMGLFHMRLPDAPNQFFLLCPQDRDSLANYKCQNGHINWFFCPTCGVRCFATVPHWKQDQIDIEKISAAVPKLDLPGVEESTKTVTVWRMDPDTFQEDVTGYLTINALTIDQDQAHGKNIDLRQLVDNKWVQYSDWNMRKHESRYDYPQERGTW
;
A
#
# COMPACT_ATOMS: atom_id res chain seq x y z
N MET A 1 -10.81 26.24 6.56
CA MET A 1 -11.24 24.90 6.12
C MET A 1 -11.26 24.03 7.36
N THR A 2 -12.41 23.44 7.66
CA THR A 2 -12.66 22.62 8.84
C THR A 2 -11.67 21.46 8.89
N THR A 3 -10.70 21.52 9.79
CA THR A 3 -9.96 20.35 10.27
C THR A 3 -10.99 19.49 11.00
N SER A 4 -11.65 18.59 10.26
CA SER A 4 -12.47 17.55 10.86
C SER A 4 -11.57 16.78 11.81
N ASN A 5 -11.92 16.83 13.10
CA ASN A 5 -11.29 16.12 14.20
C ASN A 5 -11.60 14.62 14.06
N GLU A 6 -11.20 14.01 12.93
CA GLU A 6 -11.37 12.57 12.71
C GLU A 6 -10.48 11.83 13.71
N GLN A 7 -11.13 11.05 14.56
CA GLN A 7 -10.43 10.20 15.51
C GLN A 7 -9.55 9.18 14.77
N PRO A 8 -8.34 8.90 15.26
CA PRO A 8 -7.49 7.87 14.67
C PRO A 8 -8.25 6.55 14.54
N SER A 9 -8.16 5.95 13.36
CA SER A 9 -8.80 4.67 13.06
C SER A 9 -7.87 3.81 12.22
N SER A 10 -7.92 2.50 12.44
CA SER A 10 -7.17 1.51 11.66
C SER A 10 -8.17 0.55 11.06
N LEU A 11 -8.51 0.77 9.79
CA LEU A 11 -9.54 0.01 9.08
C LEU A 11 -8.90 -0.82 7.96
N PRO A 12 -9.43 -2.02 7.68
CA PRO A 12 -9.05 -2.76 6.48
C PRO A 12 -9.70 -2.11 5.25
N TYR A 13 -8.92 -1.91 4.20
CA TYR A 13 -9.35 -1.40 2.89
C TYR A 13 -9.08 -2.47 1.85
N HIS A 14 -10.07 -2.75 1.01
CA HIS A 14 -9.87 -3.61 -0.15
C HIS A 14 -9.31 -2.83 -1.33
N GLY A 15 -8.49 -3.50 -2.14
CA GLY A 15 -7.99 -2.96 -3.37
C GLY A 15 -7.75 -4.04 -4.40
N SER A 16 -7.73 -3.64 -5.66
CA SER A 16 -7.63 -4.56 -6.77
C SER A 16 -6.96 -3.94 -7.99
N CYS A 17 -6.52 -4.81 -8.90
CA CYS A 17 -6.28 -4.37 -10.27
C CYS A 17 -7.61 -4.21 -11.01
N HIS A 18 -7.61 -3.50 -12.15
CA HIS A 18 -8.82 -3.20 -12.91
C HIS A 18 -9.71 -4.41 -13.24
N CYS A 19 -9.11 -5.57 -13.57
CA CYS A 19 -9.87 -6.78 -13.92
C CYS A 19 -10.15 -7.71 -12.72
N GLY A 20 -9.76 -7.34 -11.50
CA GLY A 20 -9.96 -8.16 -10.29
C GLY A 20 -9.04 -9.38 -10.16
N PHE A 21 -8.07 -9.58 -11.05
CA PHE A 21 -7.10 -10.68 -10.94
C PHE A 21 -6.21 -10.56 -9.69
N ILE A 22 -5.66 -9.37 -9.45
CA ILE A 22 -5.00 -9.01 -8.20
C ILE A 22 -6.06 -8.46 -7.25
N ARG A 23 -6.14 -9.03 -6.05
CA ARG A 23 -6.98 -8.54 -4.95
C ARG A 23 -6.18 -8.58 -3.67
N TYR A 24 -6.25 -7.53 -2.88
CA TYR A 24 -5.50 -7.40 -1.63
C TYR A 24 -6.31 -6.62 -0.59
N ILE A 25 -5.90 -6.76 0.66
CA ILE A 25 -6.35 -5.93 1.78
C ILE A 25 -5.16 -5.18 2.35
N ALA A 26 -5.37 -3.90 2.68
CA ALA A 26 -4.45 -3.08 3.45
C ALA A 26 -5.16 -2.57 4.71
N ILE A 27 -4.60 -2.81 5.89
CA ILE A 27 -5.06 -2.21 7.15
C ILE A 27 -4.36 -0.86 7.30
N ILE A 28 -5.13 0.23 7.18
CA ILE A 28 -4.58 1.59 7.03
C ILE A 28 -4.93 2.42 8.27
N PRO A 29 -3.92 2.84 9.06
CA PRO A 29 -4.11 3.69 10.23
C PRO A 29 -4.18 5.17 9.83
N MET A 30 -5.40 5.71 9.68
CA MET A 30 -5.65 7.11 9.35
C MET A 30 -5.90 7.95 10.63
N PRO A 31 -5.51 9.24 10.64
CA PRO A 31 -4.75 9.94 9.60
C PRO A 31 -3.25 9.54 9.62
N PRO A 32 -2.48 9.81 8.54
CA PRO A 32 -1.06 9.49 8.51
C PRO A 32 -0.28 10.29 9.55
N ALA A 33 0.88 9.79 9.98
CA ALA A 33 1.67 10.39 11.06
C ALA A 33 2.01 11.88 10.85
N VAL A 34 2.22 12.30 9.60
CA VAL A 34 2.44 13.72 9.25
C VAL A 34 1.29 14.64 9.68
N ALA A 35 0.06 14.13 9.74
CA ALA A 35 -1.11 14.86 10.24
C ALA A 35 -1.07 15.06 11.76
N LEU A 36 -0.33 14.22 12.49
CA LEU A 36 -0.25 14.19 13.94
C LEU A 36 0.92 15.02 14.49
N GLY A 37 1.77 15.57 13.62
CA GLY A 37 2.93 16.40 13.98
C GLY A 37 4.28 15.73 13.73
N ALA A 38 5.36 16.52 13.78
CA ALA A 38 6.70 16.06 13.40
C ALA A 38 7.21 14.88 14.25
N ASP A 39 6.89 14.84 15.56
CA ASP A 39 7.33 13.76 16.44
C ASP A 39 6.69 12.40 16.10
N ALA A 40 5.49 12.39 15.51
CA ALA A 40 4.80 11.17 15.11
C ALA A 40 5.46 10.48 13.90
N THR A 41 6.34 11.17 13.17
CA THR A 41 7.05 10.63 12.00
C THR A 41 8.33 9.87 12.35
N LYS A 42 8.64 9.72 13.65
CA LYS A 42 9.78 8.93 14.13
C LYS A 42 9.43 7.43 14.07
N GLY A 43 10.22 6.65 13.34
CA GLY A 43 10.02 5.21 13.17
C GLY A 43 9.04 4.85 12.05
N PRO A 44 8.64 3.57 11.93
CA PRO A 44 7.68 3.13 10.91
C PRO A 44 6.32 3.80 11.08
N HIS A 45 5.80 4.39 9.99
CA HIS A 45 4.53 5.13 10.01
C HIS A 45 3.80 5.00 8.66
N LEU A 46 2.49 5.27 8.67
CA LEU A 46 1.74 5.42 7.42
C LEU A 46 2.27 6.64 6.65
N ARG A 47 2.76 6.40 5.44
CA ARG A 47 3.33 7.42 4.59
C ARG A 47 2.79 7.31 3.18
N PHE A 48 2.28 8.44 2.68
CA PHE A 48 1.96 8.62 1.26
C PHE A 48 3.07 9.42 0.60
N TYR A 49 3.56 8.98 -0.56
CA TYR A 49 4.59 9.75 -1.25
C TYR A 49 4.57 9.61 -2.78
N LYS A 50 5.09 10.64 -3.44
CA LYS A 50 5.36 10.72 -4.86
C LYS A 50 6.86 10.86 -5.06
N CYS A 51 7.39 10.13 -6.04
CA CYS A 51 8.81 10.05 -6.34
C CYS A 51 9.04 10.60 -7.75
N ASN A 52 10.03 11.47 -7.92
CA ASN A 52 10.35 12.06 -9.23
C ASN A 52 11.34 11.24 -10.09
N CYS A 53 11.69 10.01 -9.68
CA CYS A 53 12.54 9.17 -10.52
C CYS A 53 11.79 8.71 -11.78
N THR A 54 12.55 8.39 -12.83
CA THR A 54 12.00 8.05 -14.15
C THR A 54 11.03 6.87 -14.10
N THR A 55 11.36 5.83 -13.33
CA THR A 55 10.52 4.63 -13.18
C THR A 55 9.19 4.96 -12.50
N CYS A 56 9.22 5.64 -11.35
CA CYS A 56 8.02 5.97 -10.59
C CYS A 56 7.05 6.85 -11.38
N GLN A 57 7.58 7.80 -12.14
CA GLN A 57 6.76 8.67 -13.00
C GLN A 57 6.14 7.94 -14.17
N LYS A 58 6.93 7.15 -14.91
CA LYS A 58 6.42 6.38 -16.06
C LYS A 58 5.37 5.35 -15.67
N MET A 59 5.43 4.86 -14.43
CA MET A 59 4.47 3.93 -13.86
C MET A 59 3.30 4.62 -13.15
N GLY A 60 3.32 5.95 -13.01
CA GLY A 60 2.27 6.72 -12.35
C GLY A 60 2.06 6.37 -10.88
N LEU A 61 3.12 6.01 -10.14
CA LEU A 61 2.99 5.48 -8.79
C LEU A 61 2.59 6.54 -7.78
N PHE A 62 1.54 6.25 -7.01
CA PHE A 62 1.20 6.96 -5.78
C PHE A 62 1.52 6.04 -4.61
N HIS A 63 2.70 6.19 -4.02
CA HIS A 63 3.17 5.22 -3.04
C HIS A 63 2.47 5.38 -1.70
N MET A 64 2.13 4.24 -1.09
CA MET A 64 1.67 4.12 0.29
C MET A 64 2.54 3.08 1.01
N ARG A 65 3.13 3.47 2.14
CA ARG A 65 3.88 2.61 3.07
C ARG A 65 3.06 2.40 4.32
N LEU A 66 2.90 1.16 4.75
CA LEU A 66 2.24 0.81 6.00
C LEU A 66 3.29 0.71 7.12
N PRO A 67 2.95 1.09 8.37
CA PRO A 67 3.90 0.99 9.49
C PRO A 67 4.33 -0.45 9.81
N ASP A 68 3.45 -1.43 9.57
CA ASP A 68 3.68 -2.85 9.83
C ASP A 68 3.16 -3.69 8.65
N ALA A 69 3.86 -3.59 7.52
CA ALA A 69 3.49 -4.31 6.30
C ALA A 69 3.21 -5.82 6.51
N PRO A 70 4.00 -6.60 7.30
CA PRO A 70 3.71 -8.01 7.58
C PRO A 70 2.36 -8.30 8.25
N ASN A 71 1.80 -7.35 9.00
CA ASN A 71 0.51 -7.52 9.67
C ASN A 71 -0.60 -6.61 9.11
N GLN A 72 -0.29 -5.82 8.09
CA GLN A 72 -1.22 -4.84 7.54
C GLN A 72 -1.41 -4.94 6.02
N PHE A 73 -0.60 -5.71 5.29
CA PHE A 73 -0.84 -5.99 3.88
C PHE A 73 -1.00 -7.47 3.62
N PHE A 74 -2.09 -7.83 2.96
CA PHE A 74 -2.43 -9.20 2.63
C PHE A 74 -2.86 -9.30 1.17
N LEU A 75 -2.11 -10.02 0.36
CA LEU A 75 -2.49 -10.36 -1.00
C LEU A 75 -3.39 -11.60 -0.97
N LEU A 76 -4.65 -11.42 -1.40
CA LEU A 76 -5.67 -12.47 -1.44
C LEU A 76 -5.64 -13.24 -2.77
N CYS A 77 -5.38 -12.52 -3.87
CA CYS A 77 -5.29 -13.09 -5.20
C CYS A 77 -4.16 -12.45 -5.98
N PRO A 78 -3.43 -13.22 -6.81
CA PRO A 78 -3.56 -14.67 -6.99
C PRO A 78 -2.94 -15.48 -5.83
N GLN A 79 -3.38 -16.73 -5.65
CA GLN A 79 -2.75 -17.66 -4.68
C GLN A 79 -1.44 -18.24 -5.21
N ASP A 80 -1.34 -18.46 -6.51
CA ASP A 80 -0.05 -18.73 -7.16
C ASP A 80 0.65 -17.39 -7.43
N ARG A 81 1.68 -17.09 -6.64
CA ARG A 81 2.46 -15.85 -6.79
C ARG A 81 3.14 -15.75 -8.15
N ASP A 82 3.55 -16.87 -8.75
CA ASP A 82 4.30 -16.85 -10.00
C ASP A 82 3.42 -16.50 -11.21
N SER A 83 2.10 -16.44 -11.01
CA SER A 83 1.15 -15.87 -11.98
C SER A 83 1.17 -14.34 -12.04
N LEU A 84 1.82 -13.64 -11.09
CA LEU A 84 2.06 -12.21 -11.17
C LEU A 84 3.17 -11.91 -12.18
N ALA A 85 2.92 -11.01 -13.13
CA ALA A 85 3.98 -10.47 -13.96
C ALA A 85 4.87 -9.54 -13.11
N ASN A 86 6.17 -9.52 -13.40
CA ASN A 86 7.15 -8.80 -12.59
C ASN A 86 8.13 -8.01 -13.45
N TYR A 87 8.40 -6.76 -13.05
CA TYR A 87 9.50 -5.95 -13.55
C TYR A 87 10.46 -5.65 -12.41
N LYS A 88 11.74 -6.06 -12.53
CA LYS A 88 12.73 -5.78 -11.49
C LYS A 88 13.40 -4.44 -11.74
N CYS A 89 13.39 -3.55 -10.74
CA CYS A 89 14.08 -2.24 -10.80
C CYS A 89 15.17 -2.13 -9.72
N GLN A 90 15.89 -1.00 -9.69
CA GLN A 90 16.98 -0.71 -8.73
C GLN A 90 18.01 -1.85 -8.72
N ASN A 91 18.57 -2.15 -9.91
CA ASN A 91 19.54 -3.22 -10.11
C ASN A 91 19.06 -4.63 -9.70
N GLY A 92 17.74 -4.85 -9.69
CA GLY A 92 17.16 -6.16 -9.41
C GLY A 92 16.63 -6.34 -7.99
N HIS A 93 16.75 -5.32 -7.13
CA HIS A 93 16.39 -5.42 -5.71
C HIS A 93 14.88 -5.34 -5.46
N ILE A 94 14.14 -4.57 -6.27
CA ILE A 94 12.70 -4.34 -6.07
C ILE A 94 11.92 -4.98 -7.21
N ASN A 95 10.96 -5.85 -6.84
CA ASN A 95 9.99 -6.47 -7.74
C ASN A 95 8.77 -5.56 -7.87
N TRP A 96 8.51 -5.08 -9.09
CA TRP A 96 7.30 -4.33 -9.45
C TRP A 96 6.30 -5.29 -10.06
N PHE A 97 5.48 -5.88 -9.19
CA PHE A 97 4.43 -6.78 -9.62
C PHE A 97 3.32 -6.03 -10.36
N PHE A 98 2.74 -6.70 -11.36
CA PHE A 98 1.62 -6.18 -12.12
C PHE A 98 0.72 -7.28 -12.62
N CYS A 99 -0.53 -6.92 -12.86
CA CYS A 99 -1.50 -7.84 -13.43
C CYS A 99 -1.10 -8.16 -14.88
N PRO A 100 -0.89 -9.44 -15.23
CA PRO A 100 -0.58 -9.83 -16.62
C PRO A 100 -1.75 -9.55 -17.59
N THR A 101 -2.97 -9.41 -17.07
CA THR A 101 -4.18 -9.20 -17.86
C THR A 101 -4.44 -7.73 -18.18
N CYS A 102 -4.35 -6.83 -17.18
CA CYS A 102 -4.70 -5.41 -17.35
C CYS A 102 -3.52 -4.44 -17.16
N GLY A 103 -2.32 -4.92 -16.84
CA GLY A 103 -1.11 -4.09 -16.70
C GLY A 103 -1.02 -3.24 -15.42
N VAL A 104 -2.07 -3.22 -14.58
CA VAL A 104 -2.12 -2.42 -13.36
C VAL A 104 -1.10 -2.92 -12.32
N ARG A 105 -0.41 -1.97 -11.69
CA ARG A 105 0.61 -2.20 -10.65
C ARG A 105 0.03 -1.85 -9.28
N CYS A 106 -0.31 -2.88 -8.51
CA CYS A 106 -0.94 -2.69 -7.19
C CYS A 106 0.10 -2.48 -6.09
N PHE A 107 1.26 -3.12 -6.17
CA PHE A 107 2.29 -3.04 -5.15
C PHE A 107 3.67 -3.39 -5.70
N ALA A 108 4.71 -3.09 -4.93
CA ALA A 108 6.09 -3.48 -5.21
C ALA A 108 6.89 -3.72 -3.94
N THR A 109 7.94 -4.52 -4.07
CA THR A 109 8.59 -5.10 -2.89
C THR A 109 9.95 -5.75 -3.10
N VAL A 110 10.71 -5.86 -2.02
CA VAL A 110 11.82 -6.81 -1.89
C VAL A 110 11.32 -8.25 -1.68
N PRO A 111 12.13 -9.27 -2.00
CA PRO A 111 11.74 -10.68 -1.90
C PRO A 111 11.83 -11.22 -0.45
N HIS A 112 10.83 -10.97 0.40
CA HIS A 112 10.66 -11.61 1.72
C HIS A 112 9.18 -11.85 2.06
N TRP A 113 8.55 -12.84 1.41
CA TRP A 113 7.09 -13.08 1.49
C TRP A 113 6.84 -14.55 1.82
N LYS A 114 5.78 -14.81 2.57
CA LYS A 114 5.28 -16.16 2.80
C LYS A 114 3.77 -16.25 2.58
N GLN A 115 3.34 -17.45 2.22
CA GLN A 115 1.95 -17.81 2.29
C GLN A 115 1.60 -18.11 3.75
N ASP A 116 0.46 -17.64 4.20
CA ASP A 116 0.01 -17.75 5.59
C ASP A 116 -1.52 -17.86 5.67
N GLN A 117 -2.03 -18.22 6.84
CA GLN A 117 -3.46 -18.20 7.15
C GLN A 117 -3.75 -17.14 8.22
N ILE A 118 -4.69 -16.26 7.93
CA ILE A 118 -5.13 -15.21 8.87
C ILE A 118 -6.60 -15.36 9.21
N ASP A 119 -6.98 -14.90 10.39
CA ASP A 119 -8.38 -14.83 10.82
C ASP A 119 -9.17 -13.84 9.92
N ILE A 120 -10.30 -14.30 9.40
CA ILE A 120 -11.21 -13.49 8.56
C ILE A 120 -11.71 -12.25 9.30
N GLU A 121 -11.88 -12.32 10.63
CA GLU A 121 -12.35 -11.18 11.42
C GLU A 121 -11.48 -9.94 11.22
N LYS A 122 -10.15 -10.12 11.03
CA LYS A 122 -9.20 -9.02 10.77
C LYS A 122 -9.49 -8.21 9.52
N ILE A 123 -10.14 -8.82 8.52
CA ILE A 123 -10.37 -8.19 7.21
C ILE A 123 -11.87 -8.07 6.85
N SER A 124 -12.75 -8.63 7.68
CA SER A 124 -14.19 -8.71 7.45
C SER A 124 -14.87 -7.36 7.18
N ALA A 125 -14.37 -6.27 7.79
CA ALA A 125 -14.91 -4.93 7.58
C ALA A 125 -14.64 -4.36 6.17
N ALA A 126 -13.65 -4.90 5.45
CA ALA A 126 -13.37 -4.54 4.05
C ALA A 126 -14.13 -5.43 3.06
N VAL A 127 -14.43 -6.67 3.45
CA VAL A 127 -15.02 -7.68 2.56
C VAL A 127 -16.23 -8.34 3.23
N PRO A 128 -17.42 -7.72 3.14
CA PRO A 128 -18.62 -8.21 3.82
C PRO A 128 -19.21 -9.48 3.19
N LYS A 129 -18.69 -9.98 2.05
CA LYS A 129 -19.16 -11.21 1.40
C LYS A 129 -18.01 -12.07 0.88
N LEU A 130 -18.12 -13.35 1.21
CA LEU A 130 -17.18 -14.47 1.10
C LEU A 130 -16.69 -14.86 -0.32
N ASP A 131 -16.65 -13.97 -1.32
CA ASP A 131 -16.01 -14.31 -2.61
C ASP A 131 -14.48 -14.15 -2.57
N LEU A 132 -13.90 -14.58 -1.45
CA LEU A 132 -12.47 -14.64 -1.21
C LEU A 132 -11.99 -16.05 -1.51
N PRO A 133 -11.17 -16.28 -2.55
CA PRO A 133 -10.63 -17.60 -2.80
C PRO A 133 -9.63 -17.97 -1.69
N GLY A 134 -9.70 -19.21 -1.22
CA GLY A 134 -8.87 -19.71 -0.12
C GLY A 134 -9.43 -19.52 1.28
N VAL A 135 -10.74 -19.28 1.40
CA VAL A 135 -11.44 -19.29 2.68
C VAL A 135 -11.67 -20.73 3.14
N GLU A 136 -11.30 -21.00 4.40
CA GLU A 136 -11.67 -22.22 5.11
C GLU A 136 -12.80 -21.91 6.11
N GLU A 137 -14.04 -22.25 5.76
CA GLU A 137 -15.22 -21.93 6.58
C GLU A 137 -15.20 -22.60 7.96
N SER A 138 -14.57 -23.76 8.08
CA SER A 138 -14.48 -24.52 9.33
C SER A 138 -13.55 -23.87 10.36
N THR A 139 -12.51 -23.19 9.90
CA THR A 139 -11.48 -22.55 10.74
C THR A 139 -11.63 -21.04 10.81
N LYS A 140 -12.53 -20.45 10.01
CA LYS A 140 -12.70 -18.99 9.83
C LYS A 140 -11.40 -18.29 9.43
N THR A 141 -10.53 -18.98 8.70
CA THR A 141 -9.29 -18.40 8.18
C THR A 141 -9.35 -18.21 6.68
N VAL A 142 -8.48 -17.34 6.19
CA VAL A 142 -8.24 -17.13 4.75
C VAL A 142 -6.75 -17.25 4.45
N THR A 143 -6.46 -17.94 3.35
CA THR A 143 -5.10 -18.07 2.83
C THR A 143 -4.68 -16.78 2.13
N VAL A 144 -3.53 -16.24 2.53
CA VAL A 144 -2.99 -14.97 2.00
C VAL A 144 -1.50 -15.08 1.75
N TRP A 145 -0.98 -14.19 0.91
CA TRP A 145 0.44 -13.86 0.89
C TRP A 145 0.67 -12.58 1.70
N ARG A 146 1.72 -12.58 2.53
CA ARG A 146 2.16 -11.40 3.29
C ARG A 146 3.68 -11.31 3.34
N MET A 147 4.20 -10.15 3.73
CA MET A 147 5.61 -10.03 4.08
C MET A 147 5.90 -10.95 5.26
N ASP A 148 7.04 -11.63 5.24
CA ASP A 148 7.42 -12.54 6.31
C ASP A 148 7.82 -11.76 7.58
N PRO A 149 7.04 -11.83 8.68
CA PRO A 149 7.32 -11.06 9.90
C PRO A 149 8.68 -11.40 10.53
N ASP A 150 9.20 -12.60 10.27
CA ASP A 150 10.45 -13.07 10.88
C ASP A 150 11.68 -12.45 10.19
N THR A 151 11.53 -11.99 8.94
CA THR A 151 12.65 -11.48 8.13
C THR A 151 12.45 -10.03 7.67
N PHE A 152 11.22 -9.51 7.70
CA PHE A 152 10.91 -8.16 7.28
C PHE A 152 11.17 -7.14 8.39
N GLN A 153 12.07 -6.20 8.13
CA GLN A 153 12.28 -5.02 8.95
C GLN A 153 12.24 -3.79 8.04
N GLU A 154 11.22 -2.96 8.21
CA GLU A 154 11.01 -1.75 7.42
C GLU A 154 12.30 -0.90 7.37
N ASP A 155 12.68 -0.49 6.15
CA ASP A 155 13.88 0.30 5.84
C ASP A 155 15.25 -0.36 6.16
N VAL A 156 15.27 -1.61 6.64
CA VAL A 156 16.50 -2.40 6.85
C VAL A 156 16.59 -3.55 5.85
N THR A 157 15.72 -4.54 5.98
CA THR A 157 15.61 -5.71 5.08
C THR A 157 14.32 -5.69 4.27
N GLY A 158 13.35 -4.89 4.71
CA GLY A 158 11.99 -4.83 4.22
C GLY A 158 11.73 -3.58 3.38
N TYR A 159 11.01 -3.80 2.29
CA TYR A 159 10.41 -2.74 1.48
C TYR A 159 9.13 -3.31 0.88
N LEU A 160 7.98 -2.77 1.27
CA LEU A 160 6.71 -2.94 0.56
C LEU A 160 6.15 -1.56 0.27
N THR A 161 5.67 -1.32 -0.94
CA THR A 161 4.86 -0.13 -1.25
C THR A 161 3.62 -0.56 -1.99
N ILE A 162 2.48 0.01 -1.59
CA ILE A 162 1.21 -0.16 -2.30
C ILE A 162 1.03 1.06 -3.20
N ASN A 163 0.43 0.88 -4.37
CA ASN A 163 -0.03 1.97 -5.20
C ASN A 163 -1.43 2.39 -4.72
N ALA A 164 -1.52 3.53 -4.02
CA ALA A 164 -2.76 4.02 -3.43
C ALA A 164 -3.88 4.22 -4.46
N LEU A 165 -3.53 4.39 -5.74
CA LEU A 165 -4.49 4.45 -6.86
C LEU A 165 -5.26 3.14 -7.11
N THR A 166 -4.79 2.02 -6.55
CA THR A 166 -5.42 0.70 -6.69
C THR A 166 -6.22 0.30 -5.45
N ILE A 167 -6.43 1.23 -4.51
CA ILE A 167 -7.37 1.05 -3.41
C ILE A 167 -8.74 1.45 -3.94
N ASP A 168 -9.66 0.51 -3.89
CA ASP A 168 -10.99 0.71 -4.42
C ASP A 168 -11.76 1.71 -3.53
N GLN A 169 -12.72 2.43 -4.12
CA GLN A 169 -13.41 3.52 -3.42
C GLN A 169 -14.81 3.11 -2.92
N ASP A 170 -15.19 1.86 -3.11
CA ASP A 170 -16.45 1.24 -2.66
C ASP A 170 -16.20 0.37 -1.43
N GLN A 171 -15.62 0.98 -0.39
CA GLN A 171 -15.33 0.28 0.86
C GLN A 171 -16.62 0.01 1.64
N ALA A 172 -16.78 -1.21 2.14
CA ALA A 172 -17.99 -1.63 2.86
C ALA A 172 -18.24 -0.84 4.15
N HIS A 173 -17.18 -0.40 4.82
CA HIS A 173 -17.26 0.46 6.01
C HIS A 173 -17.54 1.94 5.67
N GLY A 174 -17.75 2.29 4.39
CA GLY A 174 -18.15 3.64 3.95
C GLY A 174 -17.08 4.73 4.10
N LYS A 175 -15.83 4.35 4.41
CA LYS A 175 -14.70 5.30 4.46
C LYS A 175 -13.84 5.10 3.22
N ASN A 176 -13.51 6.21 2.55
CA ASN A 176 -12.73 6.21 1.33
C ASN A 176 -11.40 6.92 1.55
N ILE A 177 -10.41 6.62 0.70
CA ILE A 177 -9.15 7.36 0.67
C ILE A 177 -9.20 8.34 -0.50
N ASP A 178 -9.69 9.55 -0.21
CA ASP A 178 -9.70 10.63 -1.19
C ASP A 178 -8.27 11.16 -1.39
N LEU A 179 -7.63 10.71 -2.46
CA LEU A 179 -6.25 11.08 -2.79
C LEU A 179 -6.07 12.60 -2.98
N ARG A 180 -7.13 13.34 -3.33
CA ARG A 180 -7.07 14.80 -3.43
C ARG A 180 -6.90 15.41 -2.05
N GLN A 181 -7.64 14.92 -1.06
CA GLN A 181 -7.53 15.39 0.33
C GLN A 181 -6.15 15.09 0.91
N LEU A 182 -5.50 13.99 0.52
CA LEU A 182 -4.12 13.73 0.92
C LEU A 182 -3.17 14.83 0.42
N VAL A 183 -3.37 15.34 -0.80
CA VAL A 183 -2.58 16.45 -1.38
C VAL A 183 -2.96 17.78 -0.72
N ASP A 184 -4.26 18.08 -0.65
CA ASP A 184 -4.78 19.35 -0.10
C ASP A 184 -4.38 19.53 1.38
N ASN A 185 -4.37 18.44 2.15
CA ASN A 185 -3.95 18.44 3.56
C ASN A 185 -2.42 18.38 3.74
N LYS A 186 -1.64 18.36 2.66
CA LYS A 186 -0.16 18.23 2.68
C LYS A 186 0.30 16.95 3.39
N TRP A 187 -0.39 15.85 3.16
CA TRP A 187 -0.03 14.53 3.69
C TRP A 187 0.76 13.67 2.70
N VAL A 188 0.90 14.12 1.45
CA VAL A 188 1.73 13.47 0.43
C VAL A 188 3.13 14.05 0.46
N GLN A 189 4.12 13.18 0.66
CA GLN A 189 5.51 13.57 0.59
C GLN A 189 6.04 13.52 -0.84
N TYR A 190 6.76 14.54 -1.27
CA TYR A 190 7.41 14.63 -2.57
C TYR A 190 8.92 14.42 -2.41
N SER A 191 9.39 13.24 -2.84
CA SER A 191 10.77 12.78 -2.69
C SER A 191 11.58 13.02 -3.97
N ASP A 192 12.79 13.60 -3.83
CA ASP A 192 13.74 13.79 -4.94
C ASP A 192 14.66 12.57 -5.06
N TRP A 193 14.28 11.62 -5.91
CA TRP A 193 15.11 10.46 -6.28
C TRP A 193 15.78 10.60 -7.64
N ASN A 194 15.48 11.67 -8.36
CA ASN A 194 16.11 11.99 -9.64
C ASN A 194 17.50 12.58 -9.40
N MET A 195 17.59 13.70 -8.68
CA MET A 195 18.87 14.35 -8.40
C MET A 195 19.43 13.98 -7.03
N ARG A 196 18.57 13.54 -6.11
CA ARG A 196 18.92 13.25 -4.70
C ARG A 196 19.59 14.43 -4.01
N LYS A 197 19.19 15.65 -4.35
CA LYS A 197 19.77 16.90 -3.83
C LYS A 197 18.86 17.60 -2.83
N HIS A 198 17.56 17.40 -2.95
CA HIS A 198 16.58 18.10 -2.15
C HIS A 198 15.99 17.20 -1.07
N GLU A 199 15.78 17.77 0.10
CA GLU A 199 14.98 17.14 1.14
C GLU A 199 13.55 16.92 0.64
N SER A 200 12.91 15.92 1.24
CA SER A 200 11.52 15.63 0.95
C SER A 200 10.63 16.73 1.52
N ARG A 201 9.59 17.14 0.76
CA ARG A 201 8.66 18.20 1.14
C ARG A 201 7.22 17.77 0.94
N TYR A 202 6.25 18.51 1.48
CA TYR A 202 4.83 18.12 1.49
C TYR A 202 3.91 19.15 0.80
N ASP A 203 4.46 20.27 0.39
CA ASP A 203 3.76 21.42 -0.17
C ASP A 203 3.65 21.38 -1.70
N TYR A 204 4.66 20.83 -2.38
CA TYR A 204 4.71 20.81 -3.84
C TYR A 204 5.59 19.69 -4.41
N PRO A 205 5.24 19.06 -5.56
CA PRO A 205 6.10 18.10 -6.24
C PRO A 205 7.52 18.61 -6.48
N GLN A 206 8.52 17.74 -6.37
CA GLN A 206 9.90 18.08 -6.74
C GLN A 206 9.98 18.47 -8.22
N GLU A 207 11.07 19.12 -8.67
CA GLU A 207 11.25 19.40 -10.10
C GLU A 207 11.06 18.12 -10.92
N ARG A 208 10.31 18.24 -12.02
CA ARG A 208 9.87 17.14 -12.90
C ARG A 208 8.90 16.15 -12.25
N GLY A 209 8.61 16.25 -10.95
CA GLY A 209 7.67 15.43 -10.20
C GLY A 209 6.21 15.63 -10.61
N THR A 210 5.35 14.73 -10.12
CA THR A 210 3.90 14.78 -10.37
C THR A 210 3.14 14.87 -9.06
N TRP A 211 1.94 15.42 -9.16
CA TRP A 211 0.91 15.36 -8.12
C TRP A 211 0.42 13.92 -7.94
#